data_AF-A0A919KH68-F1
#
_entry.id   AF-A0A919KH68-F1
#
_cell.length_a   1.000
_cell.length_b   1.000
_cell.length_c   1.000
_cell.angle_alpha   90.00
_cell.angle_beta   90.00
_cell.angle_gamma   90.00
#
_symmetry.space_group_name_H-M   'P 1'
#
loop_
_entity.id
_entity.type
_entity.pdbx_description
1 polymer ?
#
loop_
_entity_poly.entity_id
_entity_poly.type
_entity_poly.pdbx_seq_one_letter_code
_entity_poly.pdbx_strand_id
1 'polypeptide(L)'
;MTEYPTEAAGALALSGQPYRIVERDGVRYTLLGTAHVSLTSVAAVQEAIGSGRYDAVAVELDAQRLQAISDPDALAKLDLVQVIRKGRVALFAANLALAAYQRRLAKQLGIEPGAELKAAVTMARERGLPVHLIDREVGLTFKRASARLGFFGKLKLAMGLLAGLFAADEVGEEEIEKLKQGDMLEASFGDFASESPELYETIIAERDRYMAARLREEATPARREVLAVVGAGHLAGLARHLESDQEAPGPLRTSLEEVQNKKRIPWITLGILAVIVAGIVVGFWRGGMAMGADLLLQWALYTGGLAALGALLAGSHPLSVATAAVVAPFKPFRLSVPTGAFAALVEVHMRKPAYPDFLTLRDDAQTLRGWYRNRVSRVVLTFLLTNLGSALGVWLAGLQIFHKLQG
;
A
#
# COMPACT_ATOMS: atom_id res chain seq x y z
N MET A 1 -41.10 -9.46 -26.39
CA MET A 1 -40.45 -10.78 -26.36
C MET A 1 -39.03 -10.56 -26.83
N THR A 2 -38.15 -10.13 -25.94
CA THR A 2 -36.74 -9.89 -26.24
C THR A 2 -36.05 -11.24 -26.26
N GLU A 3 -35.61 -11.67 -27.44
CA GLU A 3 -34.78 -12.87 -27.61
C GLU A 3 -33.51 -12.70 -26.78
N TYR A 4 -33.33 -13.57 -25.78
CA TYR A 4 -32.07 -13.70 -25.09
C TYR A 4 -31.05 -14.33 -26.04
N PRO A 5 -29.82 -13.82 -26.15
CA PRO A 5 -28.78 -14.45 -26.96
C PRO A 5 -28.56 -15.90 -26.53
N THR A 6 -28.48 -16.81 -27.50
CA THR A 6 -28.21 -18.25 -27.30
C THR A 6 -26.86 -18.48 -26.57
N GLU A 7 -26.77 -19.54 -25.77
CA GLU A 7 -25.55 -19.95 -25.03
C GLU A 7 -24.28 -19.96 -25.90
N ALA A 8 -24.41 -20.25 -27.20
CA ALA A 8 -23.33 -20.28 -28.16
C ALA A 8 -22.63 -18.91 -28.37
N ALA A 9 -23.36 -17.80 -28.30
CA ALA A 9 -22.78 -16.46 -28.46
C ALA A 9 -21.97 -16.02 -27.22
N GLY A 10 -22.40 -16.42 -26.02
CA GLY A 10 -21.67 -16.17 -24.76
C GLY A 10 -20.43 -17.04 -24.59
N ALA A 11 -20.44 -18.27 -25.12
CA ALA A 11 -19.29 -19.17 -25.10
C ALA A 11 -18.15 -18.70 -26.05
N LEU A 12 -18.50 -18.02 -27.15
CA LEU A 12 -17.52 -17.42 -28.06
C LEU A 12 -16.77 -16.24 -27.41
N ALA A 13 -17.52 -15.39 -26.68
CA ALA A 13 -17.02 -14.17 -26.03
C ALA A 13 -16.03 -14.42 -24.87
N LEU A 14 -15.95 -15.65 -24.36
CA LEU A 14 -15.07 -16.07 -23.27
C LEU A 14 -13.93 -16.98 -23.76
N SER A 15 -13.81 -17.19 -25.09
CA SER A 15 -12.82 -18.11 -25.65
C SER A 15 -11.39 -17.64 -25.36
N GLY A 16 -10.63 -18.46 -24.63
CA GLY A 16 -9.22 -18.20 -24.32
C GLY A 16 -8.95 -17.44 -23.01
N GLN A 17 -9.96 -17.16 -22.18
CA GLN A 17 -9.75 -16.69 -20.79
C GLN A 17 -10.26 -17.72 -19.78
N PRO A 18 -9.61 -17.84 -18.60
CA PRO A 18 -10.13 -18.70 -17.54
C PRO A 18 -11.44 -18.12 -17.00
N TYR A 19 -12.52 -18.89 -17.01
CA TYR A 19 -13.80 -18.47 -16.45
C TYR A 19 -14.45 -19.60 -15.65
N ARG A 20 -15.35 -19.22 -14.72
CA ARG A 20 -16.22 -20.14 -14.00
C ARG A 20 -17.63 -19.58 -13.92
N ILE A 21 -18.61 -20.45 -13.91
CA ILE A 21 -20.02 -20.08 -13.78
C ILE A 21 -20.54 -20.69 -12.49
N VAL A 22 -21.08 -19.84 -11.62
CA VAL A 22 -21.64 -20.24 -10.33
C VAL A 22 -23.05 -19.72 -10.24
N GLU A 23 -24.00 -20.59 -9.90
CA GLU A 23 -25.39 -20.19 -9.65
C GLU A 23 -25.67 -20.23 -8.16
N ARG A 24 -26.17 -19.11 -7.62
CA ARG A 24 -26.49 -18.99 -6.21
C ARG A 24 -27.64 -18.02 -5.99
N ASP A 25 -28.61 -18.45 -5.17
CA ASP A 25 -29.74 -17.63 -4.75
C ASP A 25 -30.54 -17.02 -5.93
N GLY A 26 -30.61 -17.76 -7.05
CA GLY A 26 -31.28 -17.33 -8.29
C GLY A 26 -30.48 -16.36 -9.17
N VAL A 27 -29.22 -16.12 -8.84
CA VAL A 27 -28.28 -15.29 -9.60
C VAL A 27 -27.20 -16.18 -10.22
N ARG A 28 -26.96 -16.00 -11.52
CA ARG A 28 -25.88 -16.64 -12.28
C ARG A 28 -24.70 -15.69 -12.37
N TYR A 29 -23.61 -16.05 -11.71
CA TYR A 29 -22.35 -15.32 -11.71
C TYR A 29 -21.43 -15.93 -12.77
N THR A 30 -21.08 -15.15 -13.80
CA THR A 30 -19.96 -15.48 -14.68
C THR A 30 -18.70 -14.82 -14.13
N LEU A 31 -17.82 -15.62 -13.54
CA LEU A 31 -16.53 -15.18 -13.01
C LEU A 31 -15.52 -15.24 -14.15
N LEU A 32 -15.07 -14.08 -14.64
CA LEU A 32 -14.05 -13.95 -15.68
C LEU A 32 -12.70 -13.65 -15.03
N GLY A 33 -11.79 -14.61 -15.09
CA GLY A 33 -10.41 -14.48 -14.66
C GLY A 33 -9.57 -13.74 -15.68
N THR A 34 -8.85 -12.73 -15.22
CA THR A 34 -8.04 -11.84 -16.06
C THR A 34 -6.61 -11.76 -15.57
N ALA A 35 -5.68 -11.51 -16.48
CA ALA A 35 -4.32 -11.07 -16.16
C ALA A 35 -4.24 -9.54 -16.27
N HIS A 36 -3.84 -8.86 -15.18
CA HIS A 36 -3.85 -7.39 -15.01
C HIS A 36 -2.92 -6.58 -15.93
N VAL A 37 -2.22 -7.26 -16.85
CA VAL A 37 -1.28 -6.69 -17.83
C VAL A 37 -1.43 -7.38 -19.20
N SER A 38 -2.63 -7.83 -19.56
CA SER A 38 -2.89 -8.56 -20.81
C SER A 38 -3.94 -7.86 -21.68
N LEU A 39 -3.56 -7.52 -22.91
CA LEU A 39 -4.49 -6.97 -23.92
C LEU A 39 -5.62 -7.96 -24.23
N THR A 40 -5.34 -9.27 -24.19
CA THR A 40 -6.34 -10.32 -24.38
C THR A 40 -7.40 -10.28 -23.28
N SER A 41 -7.01 -10.00 -22.03
CA SER A 41 -7.97 -9.81 -20.92
C SER A 41 -8.89 -8.61 -21.18
N VAL A 42 -8.34 -7.50 -21.69
CA VAL A 42 -9.11 -6.28 -22.00
C VAL A 42 -10.14 -6.58 -23.09
N ALA A 43 -9.71 -7.23 -24.17
CA ALA A 43 -10.60 -7.60 -25.28
C ALA A 43 -11.72 -8.54 -24.82
N ALA A 44 -11.40 -9.57 -24.02
CA ALA A 44 -12.39 -10.50 -23.49
C ALA A 44 -13.43 -9.81 -22.59
N VAL A 45 -13.01 -8.86 -21.74
CA VAL A 45 -13.93 -8.05 -20.93
C VAL A 45 -14.85 -7.20 -21.81
N GLN A 46 -14.30 -6.55 -22.83
CA GLN A 46 -15.06 -5.73 -23.77
C GLN A 46 -16.07 -6.56 -24.57
N GLU A 47 -15.69 -7.76 -25.00
CA GLU A 47 -16.56 -8.67 -25.74
C GLU A 47 -17.67 -9.25 -24.84
N ALA A 48 -17.32 -9.67 -23.62
CA ALA A 48 -18.28 -10.20 -22.65
C ALA A 48 -19.35 -9.17 -22.28
N ILE A 49 -18.96 -7.94 -21.90
CA ILE A 49 -19.92 -6.85 -21.65
C ILE A 49 -20.63 -6.45 -22.96
N GLY A 50 -19.89 -6.51 -24.07
CA GLY A 50 -20.33 -6.30 -25.44
C GLY A 50 -21.55 -7.11 -25.85
N SER A 51 -21.60 -8.37 -25.41
CA SER A 51 -22.64 -9.35 -25.72
C SER A 51 -24.06 -8.95 -25.29
N GLY A 52 -24.18 -8.04 -24.32
CA GLY A 52 -25.48 -7.63 -23.77
C GLY A 52 -26.17 -8.69 -22.89
N ARG A 53 -25.47 -9.78 -22.54
CA ARG A 53 -26.00 -10.86 -21.69
C ARG A 53 -26.24 -10.43 -20.24
N TYR A 54 -25.38 -9.54 -19.72
CA TYR A 54 -25.29 -9.26 -18.29
C TYR A 54 -26.12 -8.05 -17.89
N ASP A 55 -26.72 -8.12 -16.70
CA ASP A 55 -27.52 -7.05 -16.10
C ASP A 55 -26.77 -6.27 -15.02
N ALA A 56 -25.60 -6.74 -14.58
CA ALA A 56 -24.66 -6.02 -13.73
C ALA A 56 -23.21 -6.48 -13.96
N VAL A 57 -22.26 -5.61 -13.63
CA VAL A 57 -20.83 -5.91 -13.69
C VAL A 57 -20.19 -5.70 -12.32
N ALA A 58 -19.51 -6.72 -11.81
CA ALA A 58 -18.70 -6.66 -10.61
C ALA A 58 -17.21 -6.64 -10.98
N VAL A 59 -16.39 -5.88 -10.26
CA VAL A 59 -14.96 -5.74 -10.53
C VAL A 59 -14.13 -5.89 -9.26
N GLU A 60 -12.98 -6.55 -9.35
CA GLU A 60 -11.96 -6.65 -8.29
C GLU A 60 -11.26 -5.29 -8.04
N LEU A 61 -12.03 -4.30 -7.61
CA LEU A 61 -11.57 -2.98 -7.22
C LEU A 61 -12.30 -2.53 -5.96
N ASP A 62 -11.57 -1.79 -5.13
CA ASP A 62 -12.14 -0.94 -4.08
C ASP A 62 -12.34 0.50 -4.61
N ALA A 63 -13.08 1.32 -3.86
CA ALA A 63 -13.41 2.69 -4.27
C ALA A 63 -12.17 3.58 -4.45
N GLN A 64 -11.15 3.40 -3.62
CA GLN A 64 -9.91 4.18 -3.69
C GLN A 64 -9.09 3.80 -4.92
N ARG A 65 -9.00 2.50 -5.23
CA ARG A 65 -8.34 2.01 -6.46
C ARG A 65 -9.07 2.48 -7.70
N LEU A 66 -10.40 2.41 -7.73
CA LEU A 66 -11.16 2.93 -8.86
C LEU A 66 -10.90 4.42 -9.06
N GLN A 67 -10.87 5.21 -7.98
CA GLN A 67 -10.54 6.63 -8.06
C GLN A 67 -9.13 6.84 -8.62
N ALA A 68 -8.14 6.07 -8.17
CA ALA A 68 -6.76 6.19 -8.62
C ALA A 68 -6.59 5.83 -10.12
N ILE A 69 -7.34 4.83 -10.61
CA ILE A 69 -7.31 4.40 -12.02
C ILE A 69 -8.10 5.38 -12.92
N SER A 70 -9.16 5.99 -12.38
CA SER A 70 -10.02 6.93 -13.12
C SER A 70 -9.47 8.36 -13.16
N ASP A 71 -8.82 8.79 -12.07
CA ASP A 71 -8.20 10.11 -11.93
C ASP A 71 -6.77 9.94 -11.41
N PRO A 72 -5.80 9.63 -12.29
CA PRO A 72 -4.39 9.46 -11.91
C PRO A 72 -3.80 10.73 -11.28
N ASP A 73 -4.39 11.89 -11.56
CA ASP A 73 -4.00 13.19 -11.03
C ASP A 73 -4.72 13.53 -9.72
N ALA A 74 -5.56 12.65 -9.17
CA ALA A 74 -6.21 12.87 -7.87
C ALA A 74 -5.18 13.05 -6.74
N LEU A 75 -4.02 12.39 -6.86
CA LEU A 75 -2.90 12.56 -5.92
C LEU A 75 -2.34 13.98 -5.95
N ALA A 76 -2.42 14.66 -7.10
CA ALA A 76 -1.99 16.04 -7.29
C ALA A 76 -2.87 17.06 -6.55
N LYS A 77 -4.05 16.63 -6.10
CA LYS A 77 -5.03 17.47 -5.41
C LYS A 77 -4.90 17.36 -3.88
N LEU A 78 -3.98 16.54 -3.36
CA LEU A 78 -3.80 16.35 -1.92
C LEU A 78 -3.05 17.52 -1.27
N ASP A 79 -3.63 18.06 -0.21
CA ASP A 79 -2.99 19.09 0.62
C ASP A 79 -1.89 18.47 1.50
N LEU A 80 -0.63 18.73 1.14
CA LEU A 80 0.55 18.25 1.85
C LEU A 80 0.60 18.70 3.31
N VAL A 81 0.08 19.88 3.64
CA VAL A 81 0.04 20.36 5.03
C VAL A 81 -0.87 19.45 5.86
N GLN A 82 -2.02 19.04 5.31
CA GLN A 82 -2.90 18.08 5.98
C GLN A 82 -2.28 16.69 6.08
N VAL A 83 -1.59 16.23 5.04
CA VAL A 83 -0.88 14.93 5.05
C VAL A 83 0.15 14.89 6.17
N ILE A 84 0.93 15.98 6.34
CA ILE A 84 1.93 16.08 7.41
C ILE A 84 1.27 16.16 8.79
N ARG A 85 0.28 17.05 8.97
CA ARG A 85 -0.42 17.21 10.25
C ARG A 85 -1.15 15.95 10.72
N LYS A 86 -1.73 15.18 9.79
CA LYS A 86 -2.42 13.92 10.07
C LYS A 86 -1.46 12.73 10.21
N GLY A 87 -0.14 12.94 10.12
CA GLY A 87 0.87 11.88 10.23
C GLY A 87 0.85 10.87 9.07
N ARG A 88 0.26 11.23 7.92
CA ARG A 88 0.06 10.34 6.76
C ARG A 88 1.18 10.40 5.73
N VAL A 89 2.29 11.11 6.03
CA VAL A 89 3.41 11.29 5.09
C VAL A 89 4.03 9.96 4.66
N ALA A 90 4.18 9.01 5.58
CA ALA A 90 4.74 7.69 5.26
C ALA A 90 3.83 6.90 4.30
N LEU A 91 2.52 6.93 4.52
CA LEU A 91 1.54 6.30 3.62
C LEU A 91 1.54 6.99 2.25
N PHE A 92 1.59 8.32 2.23
CA PHE A 92 1.71 9.08 0.99
C PHE A 92 2.99 8.73 0.21
N ALA A 93 4.12 8.59 0.90
CA ALA A 93 5.39 8.16 0.32
C ALA A 93 5.30 6.74 -0.28
N ALA A 94 4.69 5.80 0.46
CA ALA A 94 4.49 4.44 -0.01
C ALA A 94 3.60 4.39 -1.26
N ASN A 95 2.50 5.15 -1.26
CA ASN A 95 1.62 5.26 -2.42
C ASN A 95 2.35 5.85 -3.63
N LEU A 96 3.19 6.87 -3.42
CA LEU A 96 3.99 7.46 -4.49
C LEU A 96 5.01 6.47 -5.07
N ALA A 97 5.70 5.73 -4.21
CA ALA A 97 6.66 4.72 -4.62
C ALA A 97 5.98 3.59 -5.42
N LEU A 98 4.83 3.12 -4.94
CA LEU A 98 4.04 2.09 -5.63
C LEU A 98 3.53 2.61 -6.99
N ALA A 99 3.01 3.84 -7.05
CA ALA A 99 2.56 4.44 -8.31
C ALA A 99 3.71 4.62 -9.31
N ALA A 100 4.91 4.98 -8.85
CA ALA A 100 6.11 5.07 -9.69
C ALA A 100 6.53 3.70 -10.24
N TYR A 101 6.51 2.66 -9.39
CA TYR A 101 6.78 1.28 -9.80
C TYR A 101 5.76 0.79 -10.83
N GLN A 102 4.46 0.98 -10.56
CA GLN A 102 3.38 0.64 -11.48
C GLN A 102 3.53 1.36 -12.83
N ARG A 103 3.92 2.63 -12.82
CA ARG A 103 4.15 3.42 -14.05
C ARG A 103 5.36 2.92 -14.85
N ARG A 104 6.45 2.52 -14.18
CA ARG A 104 7.64 1.93 -14.83
C ARG A 104 7.27 0.62 -15.51
N LEU A 105 6.57 -0.27 -14.80
CA LEU A 105 6.08 -1.55 -15.32
C LEU A 105 5.13 -1.35 -16.51
N ALA A 106 4.19 -0.41 -16.40
CA ALA A 106 3.26 -0.05 -17.47
C ALA A 106 3.99 0.38 -18.75
N LYS A 107 5.05 1.18 -18.61
CA LYS A 107 5.83 1.69 -19.74
C LYS A 107 6.66 0.59 -20.40
N GLN A 108 7.20 -0.33 -19.62
CA GLN A 108 7.96 -1.48 -20.13
C GLN A 108 7.07 -2.48 -20.87
N LEU A 109 5.85 -2.70 -20.37
CA LEU A 109 4.90 -3.65 -20.95
C LEU A 109 3.96 -3.05 -22.01
N GLY A 110 3.97 -1.73 -22.18
CA GLY A 110 3.08 -1.02 -23.11
C GLY A 110 1.59 -1.07 -22.73
N ILE A 111 1.26 -1.49 -21.51
CA ILE A 111 -0.12 -1.74 -21.04
C ILE A 111 -0.31 -1.05 -19.69
N GLU A 112 -1.42 -0.32 -19.49
CA GLU A 112 -1.78 0.26 -18.19
C GLU A 112 -2.21 -0.87 -17.23
N PRO A 113 -1.54 -1.10 -16.08
CA PRO A 113 -1.95 -2.11 -15.13
C PRO A 113 -3.38 -1.86 -14.66
N GLY A 114 -4.24 -2.89 -14.72
CA GLY A 114 -5.66 -2.74 -14.40
C GLY A 114 -6.52 -2.21 -15.56
N ALA A 115 -6.00 -2.19 -16.79
CA ALA A 115 -6.74 -1.75 -17.98
C ALA A 115 -8.04 -2.55 -18.20
N GLU A 116 -8.03 -3.85 -17.89
CA GLU A 116 -9.20 -4.73 -18.00
C GLU A 116 -10.31 -4.34 -17.01
N LEU A 117 -9.94 -4.02 -15.75
CA LEU A 117 -10.89 -3.55 -14.75
C LEU A 117 -11.42 -2.15 -15.09
N LYS A 118 -10.56 -1.26 -15.60
CA LYS A 118 -10.96 0.07 -16.08
C LYS A 118 -11.92 -0.02 -17.26
N ALA A 119 -11.64 -0.91 -18.22
CA ALA A 119 -12.51 -1.18 -19.37
C ALA A 119 -13.87 -1.72 -18.91
N ALA A 120 -13.88 -2.65 -17.94
CA ALA A 120 -15.11 -3.18 -17.36
C ALA A 120 -16.00 -2.08 -16.79
N VAL A 121 -15.43 -1.22 -15.93
CA VAL A 121 -16.18 -0.12 -15.29
C VAL A 121 -16.65 0.91 -16.32
N THR A 122 -15.81 1.27 -17.28
CA THR A 122 -16.14 2.29 -18.30
C THR A 122 -17.27 1.79 -19.19
N MET A 123 -17.15 0.58 -19.75
CA MET A 123 -18.16 0.03 -20.65
C MET A 123 -19.48 -0.28 -19.92
N ALA A 124 -19.43 -0.75 -18.68
CA ALA A 124 -20.63 -0.94 -17.87
C ALA A 124 -21.38 0.39 -17.67
N ARG A 125 -20.68 1.47 -17.34
CA ARG A 125 -21.28 2.81 -17.19
C ARG A 125 -21.86 3.35 -18.50
N GLU A 126 -21.15 3.19 -19.61
CA GLU A 126 -21.64 3.59 -20.94
C GLU A 126 -22.94 2.88 -21.33
N ARG A 127 -23.10 1.63 -20.91
CA ARG A 127 -24.29 0.82 -21.14
C ARG A 127 -25.37 0.96 -20.06
N GLY A 128 -25.16 1.80 -19.06
CA GLY A 128 -26.09 1.98 -17.94
C GLY A 128 -26.21 0.76 -17.01
N LEU A 129 -25.23 -0.15 -17.03
CA LEU A 129 -25.18 -1.30 -16.15
C LEU A 129 -24.68 -0.89 -14.75
N PRO A 130 -25.30 -1.39 -13.67
CA PRO A 130 -24.76 -1.25 -12.31
C PRO A 130 -23.34 -1.82 -12.21
N VAL A 131 -22.46 -1.07 -11.54
CA VAL A 131 -21.07 -1.47 -11.26
C VAL A 131 -20.90 -1.75 -9.77
N HIS A 132 -20.49 -2.97 -9.43
CA HIS A 132 -20.23 -3.41 -8.07
C HIS A 132 -18.73 -3.52 -7.79
N LEU A 133 -18.28 -2.78 -6.79
CA LEU A 133 -16.92 -2.86 -6.26
C LEU A 133 -16.90 -3.97 -5.20
N ILE A 134 -16.21 -5.06 -5.52
CA ILE A 134 -16.26 -6.29 -4.70
C ILE A 134 -14.98 -6.55 -3.91
N ASP A 135 -13.91 -5.79 -4.14
CA ASP A 135 -12.63 -6.00 -3.44
C ASP A 135 -12.52 -5.18 -2.14
N ARG A 136 -11.70 -5.67 -1.22
CA ARG A 136 -11.39 -5.03 0.05
C ARG A 136 -10.33 -3.96 -0.15
N GLU A 137 -10.40 -2.88 0.63
CA GLU A 137 -9.39 -1.83 0.63
C GLU A 137 -7.97 -2.42 0.79
N VAL A 138 -7.08 -2.10 -0.14
CA VAL A 138 -5.70 -2.59 -0.14
C VAL A 138 -4.93 -2.20 1.12
N GLY A 139 -5.12 -0.97 1.61
CA GLY A 139 -4.50 -0.50 2.86
C GLY A 139 -4.89 -1.36 4.06
N LEU A 140 -6.15 -1.76 4.13
CA LEU A 140 -6.69 -2.64 5.16
C LEU A 140 -6.13 -4.06 5.05
N THR A 141 -6.07 -4.60 3.84
CA THR A 141 -5.46 -5.91 3.55
C THR A 141 -4.00 -5.97 4.02
N PHE A 142 -3.19 -4.96 3.67
CA PHE A 142 -1.80 -4.89 4.15
C PHE A 142 -1.70 -4.74 5.66
N LYS A 143 -2.59 -3.95 6.27
CA LYS A 143 -2.62 -3.78 7.73
C LYS A 143 -2.92 -5.10 8.44
N ARG A 144 -3.87 -5.90 7.92
CA ARG A 144 -4.18 -7.24 8.44
C ARG A 144 -3.03 -8.21 8.24
N ALA A 145 -2.44 -8.25 7.05
CA ALA A 145 -1.31 -9.13 6.74
C ALA A 145 -0.12 -8.82 7.68
N SER A 146 0.21 -7.53 7.84
CA SER A 146 1.23 -7.08 8.80
C SER A 146 0.85 -7.42 10.25
N ALA A 147 -0.42 -7.34 10.64
CA ALA A 147 -0.84 -7.66 11.99
C ALA A 147 -0.65 -9.15 12.35
N ARG A 148 -0.76 -10.05 11.36
CA ARG A 148 -0.48 -11.48 11.52
C ARG A 148 1.01 -11.78 11.62
N LEU A 149 1.85 -11.02 10.93
CA LEU A 149 3.30 -11.18 11.03
C LEU A 149 3.85 -10.76 12.41
N GLY A 150 4.69 -11.62 12.98
CA GLY A 150 5.58 -11.28 14.09
C GLY A 150 6.64 -10.24 13.71
N PHE A 151 7.42 -9.76 14.68
CA PHE A 151 8.48 -8.76 14.44
C PHE A 151 9.48 -9.22 13.37
N PHE A 152 9.96 -10.46 13.46
CA PHE A 152 10.90 -11.04 12.50
C PHE A 152 10.29 -11.23 11.11
N GLY A 153 9.02 -11.64 11.02
CA GLY A 153 8.32 -11.76 9.73
C GLY A 153 8.20 -10.42 9.02
N LYS A 154 7.89 -9.34 9.75
CA LYS A 154 7.86 -7.98 9.19
C LYS A 154 9.24 -7.53 8.71
N LEU A 155 10.29 -7.83 9.48
CA LEU A 155 11.67 -7.49 9.09
C LEU A 155 12.10 -8.26 7.84
N LYS A 156 11.83 -9.57 7.76
CA LYS A 156 12.10 -10.41 6.58
C LYS A 156 11.38 -9.86 5.35
N LEU A 157 10.09 -9.54 5.46
CA LEU A 157 9.32 -8.95 4.36
C LEU A 157 9.88 -7.59 3.94
N ALA A 158 10.22 -6.72 4.88
CA ALA A 158 10.83 -5.42 4.57
C ALA A 158 12.18 -5.57 3.84
N MET A 159 13.03 -6.50 4.30
CA MET A 159 14.30 -6.81 3.65
C MET A 159 14.13 -7.44 2.28
N GLY A 160 13.15 -8.33 2.10
CA GLY A 160 12.82 -8.94 0.80
C GLY A 160 12.32 -7.92 -0.22
N LEU A 161 11.44 -7.00 0.20
CA LEU A 161 11.00 -5.89 -0.65
C LEU A 161 12.16 -4.97 -1.04
N LEU A 162 13.05 -4.65 -0.08
CA LEU A 162 14.26 -3.87 -0.38
C LEU A 162 15.15 -4.60 -1.39
N ALA A 163 15.43 -5.88 -1.18
CA ALA A 163 16.22 -6.69 -2.10
C ALA A 163 15.60 -6.74 -3.51
N GLY A 164 14.28 -6.93 -3.62
CA GLY A 164 13.55 -6.90 -4.88
C GLY A 164 13.65 -5.55 -5.61
N LEU A 165 13.63 -4.43 -4.88
CA LEU A 165 13.83 -3.10 -5.47
C LEU A 165 15.25 -2.89 -6.03
N PHE A 166 16.27 -3.53 -5.44
CA PHE A 166 17.63 -3.50 -5.95
C PHE A 166 17.88 -4.53 -7.07
N ALA A 167 17.09 -5.60 -7.14
CA ALA A 167 17.16 -6.63 -8.18
C ALA A 167 16.35 -6.28 -9.45
N ALA A 168 15.43 -5.31 -9.36
CA ALA A 168 14.51 -4.93 -10.44
C ALA A 168 15.17 -4.36 -11.72
N ASP A 169 16.49 -4.24 -11.76
CA ASP A 169 17.23 -3.81 -12.94
C ASP A 169 17.61 -4.98 -13.88
N GLU A 170 17.31 -6.24 -13.52
CA GLU A 170 17.69 -7.44 -14.30
C GLU A 170 16.52 -8.36 -14.70
N VAL A 171 15.30 -7.85 -14.86
CA VAL A 171 14.20 -8.70 -15.40
C VAL A 171 14.26 -8.71 -16.93
N GLY A 172 14.85 -9.76 -17.49
CA GLY A 172 14.94 -9.99 -18.93
C GLY A 172 13.61 -10.37 -19.57
N GLU A 173 13.47 -10.17 -20.89
CA GLU A 173 12.27 -10.51 -21.67
C GLU A 173 11.85 -11.99 -21.51
N GLU A 174 12.80 -12.88 -21.25
CA GLU A 174 12.60 -14.31 -21.03
C GLU A 174 11.80 -14.65 -19.74
N GLU A 175 11.95 -13.87 -18.67
CA GLU A 175 11.16 -14.05 -17.43
C GLU A 175 9.74 -13.48 -17.58
N ILE A 176 9.59 -12.42 -18.36
CA ILE A 176 8.28 -11.84 -18.70
C ILE A 176 7.46 -12.79 -19.57
N GLU A 177 8.12 -13.57 -20.46
CA GLU A 177 7.44 -14.56 -21.28
C GLU A 177 7.04 -15.81 -20.48
N LYS A 178 7.86 -16.25 -19.53
CA LYS A 178 7.50 -17.31 -18.56
C LYS A 178 6.27 -16.94 -17.73
N LEU A 179 6.10 -15.67 -17.36
CA LEU A 179 4.92 -15.17 -16.65
C LEU A 179 3.61 -15.22 -17.47
N LYS A 180 3.66 -15.41 -18.81
CA LYS A 180 2.48 -15.51 -19.67
C LYS A 180 1.89 -16.92 -19.74
N GLN A 181 2.58 -17.93 -19.20
CA GLN A 181 2.09 -19.29 -19.16
C GLN A 181 1.22 -19.46 -17.91
N GLY A 182 -0.09 -19.70 -18.09
CA GLY A 182 -1.09 -19.77 -17.01
C GLY A 182 -0.71 -20.73 -15.88
N ASP A 183 0.05 -21.79 -16.18
CA ASP A 183 0.49 -22.81 -15.23
C ASP A 183 1.58 -22.30 -14.24
N MET A 184 2.36 -21.27 -14.59
CA MET A 184 3.38 -20.71 -13.68
C MET A 184 2.80 -19.79 -12.61
N LEU A 185 1.68 -19.11 -12.88
CA LEU A 185 1.01 -18.28 -11.89
C LEU A 185 0.47 -19.16 -10.75
N GLU A 186 -0.22 -20.25 -11.08
CA GLU A 186 -0.75 -21.19 -10.10
C GLU A 186 0.36 -21.89 -9.29
N ALA A 187 1.46 -22.29 -9.95
CA ALA A 187 2.66 -22.81 -9.28
C ALA A 187 3.30 -21.78 -8.33
N SER A 188 3.46 -20.52 -8.76
CA SER A 188 4.02 -19.44 -7.94
C SER A 188 3.12 -19.09 -6.74
N PHE A 189 1.79 -19.17 -6.90
CA PHE A 189 0.85 -18.99 -5.80
C PHE A 189 0.88 -20.17 -4.81
N GLY A 190 1.06 -21.40 -5.31
CA GLY A 190 1.29 -22.59 -4.49
C GLY A 190 2.56 -22.50 -3.66
N ASP A 191 3.67 -22.07 -4.27
CA ASP A 191 4.94 -21.85 -3.59
C ASP A 191 4.81 -20.73 -2.54
N PHE A 192 4.18 -19.61 -2.87
CA PHE A 192 3.92 -18.53 -1.93
C PHE A 192 3.03 -18.97 -0.75
N ALA A 193 2.02 -19.81 -1.00
CA ALA A 193 1.18 -20.39 0.04
C ALA A 193 1.98 -21.31 0.99
N SER A 194 2.97 -22.03 0.46
CA SER A 194 3.83 -22.92 1.24
C SER A 194 4.87 -22.15 2.09
N GLU A 195 5.47 -21.09 1.54
CA GLU A 195 6.51 -20.31 2.22
C GLU A 195 5.95 -19.32 3.24
N SER A 196 4.76 -18.77 2.99
CA SER A 196 4.14 -17.73 3.82
C SER A 196 2.63 -17.91 3.94
N PRO A 197 2.16 -19.01 4.56
CA PRO A 197 0.73 -19.34 4.65
C PRO A 197 -0.10 -18.24 5.33
N GLU A 198 0.47 -17.56 6.32
CA GLU A 198 -0.19 -16.44 7.02
C GLU A 198 -0.47 -15.23 6.11
N LEU A 199 0.45 -14.97 5.17
CA LEU A 199 0.33 -13.90 4.19
C LEU A 199 -0.61 -14.30 3.05
N TYR A 200 -0.47 -15.52 2.54
CA TYR A 200 -1.37 -16.07 1.53
C TYR A 200 -2.83 -16.01 2.00
N GLU A 201 -3.10 -16.47 3.22
CA GLU A 201 -4.44 -16.44 3.81
C GLU A 201 -5.02 -15.02 3.81
N THR A 202 -4.22 -14.00 4.13
CA THR A 202 -4.72 -12.63 4.27
C THR A 202 -4.80 -11.86 2.95
N ILE A 203 -3.86 -12.09 2.04
CA ILE A 203 -3.73 -11.36 0.77
C ILE A 203 -4.60 -12.00 -0.32
N ILE A 204 -4.86 -13.31 -0.24
CA ILE A 204 -5.64 -14.04 -1.24
C ILE A 204 -6.93 -14.57 -0.62
N ALA A 205 -6.87 -15.57 0.26
CA ALA A 205 -8.06 -16.30 0.70
C ALA A 205 -9.12 -15.43 1.41
N GLU A 206 -8.70 -14.49 2.26
CA GLU A 206 -9.62 -13.52 2.88
C GLU A 206 -10.27 -12.59 1.86
N ARG A 207 -9.55 -12.24 0.78
CA ARG A 207 -10.09 -11.40 -0.30
C ARG A 207 -11.10 -12.19 -1.14
N ASP A 208 -10.86 -13.48 -1.39
CA ASP A 208 -11.83 -14.35 -2.04
C ASP A 208 -13.14 -14.44 -1.25
N ARG A 209 -13.04 -14.66 0.08
CA ARG A 209 -14.21 -14.64 0.98
C ARG A 209 -14.92 -13.29 0.96
N TYR A 210 -14.16 -12.20 0.99
CA TYR A 210 -14.72 -10.85 0.96
C TYR A 210 -15.48 -10.58 -0.34
N MET A 211 -14.88 -10.90 -1.49
CA MET A 211 -15.50 -10.76 -2.81
C MET A 211 -16.76 -11.62 -2.94
N ALA A 212 -16.72 -12.87 -2.48
CA ALA A 212 -17.89 -13.75 -2.47
C ALA A 212 -19.02 -13.16 -1.60
N ALA A 213 -18.69 -12.65 -0.41
CA ALA A 213 -19.66 -12.00 0.47
C ALA A 213 -20.25 -10.73 -0.18
N ARG A 214 -19.44 -9.88 -0.80
CA ARG A 214 -19.92 -8.68 -1.51
C ARG A 214 -20.86 -9.03 -2.66
N LEU A 215 -20.52 -10.03 -3.48
CA LEU A 215 -21.39 -10.50 -4.56
C LEU A 215 -22.75 -10.97 -4.02
N ARG A 216 -22.76 -11.69 -2.89
CA ARG A 216 -23.98 -12.15 -2.22
C ARG A 216 -24.81 -11.00 -1.60
N GLU A 217 -24.18 -9.91 -1.15
CA GLU A 217 -24.90 -8.72 -0.65
C GLU A 217 -25.58 -7.94 -1.78
N GLU A 218 -24.93 -7.86 -2.94
CA GLU A 218 -25.42 -7.11 -4.11
C GLU A 218 -26.44 -7.91 -4.95
N ALA A 219 -26.63 -9.18 -4.60
CA ALA A 219 -27.63 -10.07 -5.19
C ALA A 219 -29.04 -9.51 -4.96
N THR A 220 -29.77 -9.31 -6.05
CA THR A 220 -31.17 -8.87 -6.00
C THR A 220 -31.99 -9.68 -6.98
N PRO A 221 -33.30 -9.90 -6.74
CA PRO A 221 -34.16 -10.65 -7.67
C PRO A 221 -34.23 -10.07 -9.10
N ALA A 222 -33.88 -8.79 -9.25
CA ALA A 222 -33.82 -8.07 -10.52
C ALA A 222 -32.50 -8.26 -11.28
N ARG A 223 -31.45 -8.80 -10.64
CA ARG A 223 -30.12 -9.03 -11.22
C ARG A 223 -29.85 -10.53 -11.23
N ARG A 224 -30.03 -11.16 -12.38
CA ARG A 224 -29.89 -12.62 -12.55
C ARG A 224 -28.63 -13.01 -13.29
N GLU A 225 -28.01 -12.12 -14.07
CA GLU A 225 -26.83 -12.41 -14.89
C GLU A 225 -25.71 -11.40 -14.59
N VAL A 226 -24.83 -11.75 -13.65
CA VAL A 226 -23.74 -10.87 -13.19
C VAL A 226 -22.41 -11.32 -13.79
N LEU A 227 -21.70 -10.41 -14.45
CA LEU A 227 -20.30 -10.64 -14.85
C LEU A 227 -19.37 -10.12 -13.76
N ALA A 228 -18.56 -10.99 -13.15
CA ALA A 228 -17.52 -10.60 -12.20
C ALA A 228 -16.14 -10.69 -12.86
N VAL A 229 -15.50 -9.54 -13.07
CA VAL A 229 -14.15 -9.44 -13.63
C VAL A 229 -13.14 -9.42 -12.47
N VAL A 230 -12.36 -10.49 -12.36
CA VAL A 230 -11.40 -10.72 -11.27
C VAL A 230 -10.06 -11.18 -11.83
N GLY A 231 -9.00 -11.10 -11.03
CA GLY A 231 -7.70 -11.68 -11.34
C GLY A 231 -7.79 -13.21 -11.36
N ALA A 232 -7.08 -13.86 -12.28
CA ALA A 232 -7.14 -15.31 -12.45
C ALA A 232 -6.81 -16.10 -11.16
N GLY A 233 -5.91 -15.58 -10.31
CA GLY A 233 -5.56 -16.20 -9.03
C GLY A 233 -6.70 -16.24 -8.00
N HIS A 234 -7.71 -15.38 -8.13
CA HIS A 234 -8.87 -15.32 -7.24
C HIS A 234 -10.02 -16.23 -7.70
N LEU A 235 -9.99 -16.68 -8.97
CA LEU A 235 -11.11 -17.37 -9.61
C LEU A 235 -11.55 -18.64 -8.85
N ALA A 236 -10.60 -19.49 -8.47
CA ALA A 236 -10.89 -20.76 -7.81
C ALA A 236 -11.40 -20.58 -6.38
N GLY A 237 -10.78 -19.67 -5.60
CA GLY A 237 -11.19 -19.39 -4.23
C GLY A 237 -12.54 -18.67 -4.15
N LEU A 238 -12.75 -17.68 -5.02
CA LEU A 238 -14.02 -16.95 -5.13
C LEU A 238 -15.17 -17.88 -5.50
N ALA A 239 -14.99 -18.74 -6.51
CA ALA A 239 -16.00 -19.71 -6.90
C ALA A 239 -16.38 -20.63 -5.73
N ARG A 240 -15.37 -21.17 -5.02
CA ARG A 240 -15.58 -22.02 -3.85
C ARG A 240 -16.39 -21.31 -2.78
N HIS A 241 -16.02 -20.07 -2.41
CA HIS A 241 -16.73 -19.33 -1.37
C HIS A 241 -18.15 -18.92 -1.78
N LEU A 242 -18.36 -18.61 -3.07
CA LEU A 242 -19.69 -18.43 -3.61
C LEU A 242 -20.53 -19.71 -3.55
N GLU A 243 -19.96 -20.89 -3.75
CA GLU A 243 -20.70 -22.15 -3.70
C GLU A 243 -20.98 -22.62 -2.25
N SER A 244 -19.97 -22.55 -1.37
CA SER A 244 -19.99 -23.27 -0.10
C SER A 244 -20.35 -22.44 1.13
N ASP A 245 -20.07 -21.12 1.13
CA ASP A 245 -20.16 -20.34 2.37
C ASP A 245 -21.62 -20.14 2.78
N GLN A 246 -21.97 -20.48 4.02
CA GLN A 246 -23.34 -20.34 4.54
C GLN A 246 -23.53 -19.12 5.45
N GLU A 247 -22.42 -18.55 5.96
CA GLU A 247 -22.47 -17.38 6.84
C GLU A 247 -23.15 -16.18 6.16
N ALA A 248 -23.85 -15.36 6.94
CA ALA A 248 -24.49 -14.14 6.43
C ALA A 248 -23.40 -13.18 5.90
N PRO A 249 -23.56 -12.62 4.69
CA PRO A 249 -22.46 -11.93 4.03
C PRO A 249 -22.07 -10.60 4.71
N GLY A 250 -23.02 -9.88 5.32
CA GLY A 250 -22.75 -8.62 6.04
C GLY A 250 -21.86 -8.74 7.28
N PRO A 251 -22.19 -9.62 8.25
CA PRO A 251 -21.33 -9.89 9.39
C PRO A 251 -19.95 -10.41 8.97
N LEU A 252 -19.89 -11.31 7.98
CA LEU A 252 -18.64 -11.84 7.44
C LEU A 252 -17.76 -10.74 6.86
N ARG A 253 -18.32 -9.88 5.99
CA ARG A 253 -17.62 -8.71 5.41
C ARG A 253 -17.08 -7.80 6.51
N THR A 254 -17.89 -7.48 7.51
CA THR A 254 -17.50 -6.63 8.64
C THR A 254 -16.32 -7.23 9.41
N SER A 255 -16.33 -8.54 9.67
CA SER A 255 -15.23 -9.23 10.35
C SER A 255 -13.91 -9.22 9.55
N LEU A 256 -14.02 -9.21 8.22
CA LEU A 256 -12.90 -9.12 7.29
C LEU A 256 -12.38 -7.68 7.14
N GLU A 257 -13.13 -6.68 7.58
CA GLU A 257 -12.73 -5.27 7.62
C GLU A 257 -12.16 -4.83 8.99
N GLU A 258 -12.45 -5.56 10.06
CA GLU A 258 -11.92 -5.21 11.37
C GLU A 258 -10.45 -5.60 11.51
N VAL A 259 -9.58 -4.67 11.93
CA VAL A 259 -8.21 -5.03 12.34
C VAL A 259 -8.19 -5.15 13.85
N GLN A 260 -7.84 -6.33 14.36
CA GLN A 260 -7.60 -6.51 15.80
C GLN A 260 -6.46 -5.58 16.24
N ASN A 261 -6.85 -4.47 16.88
CA ASN A 261 -5.90 -3.55 17.50
C ASN A 261 -5.39 -4.20 18.80
N LYS A 262 -4.34 -5.00 18.72
CA LYS A 262 -3.55 -5.30 19.91
C LYS A 262 -3.04 -3.96 20.45
N LYS A 263 -3.48 -3.57 21.65
CA LYS A 263 -2.93 -2.41 22.38
C LYS A 263 -1.44 -2.67 22.62
N ARG A 264 -0.60 -2.28 21.66
CA ARG A 264 0.85 -2.38 21.79
C ARG A 264 1.30 -1.20 22.64
N ILE A 265 1.41 -1.44 23.93
CA ILE A 265 2.18 -0.55 24.80
C ILE A 265 3.60 -0.49 24.20
N PRO A 266 4.14 0.71 23.95
CA PRO A 266 5.38 0.87 23.19
C PRO A 266 6.59 0.62 24.10
N TRP A 267 6.65 -0.60 24.69
CA TRP A 267 7.59 -1.03 25.74
C TRP A 267 9.05 -0.78 25.40
N ILE A 268 9.44 -0.95 24.13
CA ILE A 268 10.83 -0.68 23.68
C ILE A 268 11.14 0.82 23.84
N THR A 269 10.28 1.69 23.33
CA THR A 269 10.40 3.15 23.47
C THR A 269 10.30 3.60 24.92
N LEU A 270 9.43 3.00 25.73
CA LEU A 270 9.34 3.26 27.17
C LEU A 270 10.59 2.78 27.91
N GLY A 271 11.16 1.65 27.50
CA GLY A 271 12.41 1.11 28.04
C GLY A 271 13.60 2.00 27.72
N ILE A 272 13.74 2.44 26.46
CA ILE A 272 14.78 3.40 26.05
C ILE A 272 14.62 4.72 26.83
N LEU A 273 13.40 5.24 26.95
CA LEU A 273 13.11 6.43 27.74
C LEU A 273 13.48 6.24 29.22
N ALA A 274 13.11 5.10 29.82
CA ALA A 274 13.44 4.79 31.20
C ALA A 274 14.96 4.70 31.42
N VAL A 275 15.71 4.09 30.49
CA VAL A 275 17.17 4.03 30.54
C VAL A 275 17.79 5.43 30.45
N ILE A 276 17.30 6.28 29.54
CA ILE A 276 17.79 7.66 29.41
C ILE A 276 17.51 8.46 30.68
N VAL A 277 16.28 8.41 31.20
CA VAL A 277 15.88 9.13 32.42
C VAL A 277 16.68 8.61 33.62
N ALA A 278 16.79 7.29 33.78
CA ALA A 278 17.59 6.68 34.84
C ALA A 278 19.07 7.07 34.72
N GLY A 279 19.62 7.06 33.50
CA GLY A 279 20.99 7.47 33.24
C GLY A 279 21.26 8.93 33.58
N ILE A 280 20.32 9.83 33.27
CA ILE A 280 20.41 11.24 33.65
C ILE A 280 20.33 11.38 35.18
N VAL A 281 19.35 10.74 35.84
CA VAL A 281 19.18 10.81 37.30
C VAL A 281 20.41 10.26 38.04
N VAL A 282 20.93 9.10 37.63
CA VAL A 282 22.15 8.51 38.20
C VAL A 282 23.37 9.38 37.92
N GLY A 283 23.48 9.95 36.72
CA GLY A 283 24.53 10.89 36.35
C GLY A 283 24.55 12.13 37.25
N PHE A 284 23.38 12.72 37.53
CA PHE A 284 23.26 13.83 38.49
C PHE A 284 23.60 13.41 39.92
N TRP A 285 23.20 12.20 40.34
CA TRP A 285 23.43 11.73 41.70
C TRP A 285 24.89 11.35 41.97
N ARG A 286 25.60 10.76 40.99
CA ARG A 286 26.99 10.32 41.13
C ARG A 286 28.03 11.38 40.72
N GLY A 287 27.77 12.11 39.64
CA GLY A 287 28.73 13.04 39.03
C GLY A 287 28.37 14.51 39.14
N GLY A 288 27.27 14.85 39.83
CA GLY A 288 26.80 16.22 40.02
C GLY A 288 26.28 16.88 38.73
N MET A 289 26.06 18.21 38.79
CA MET A 289 25.47 18.99 37.69
C MET A 289 26.28 18.94 36.39
N ALA A 290 27.60 18.81 36.48
CA ALA A 290 28.49 18.80 35.32
C ALA A 290 28.32 17.52 34.47
N MET A 291 28.26 16.35 35.10
CA MET A 291 28.04 15.08 34.40
C MET A 291 26.64 15.02 33.78
N GLY A 292 25.62 15.48 34.51
CA GLY A 292 24.25 15.56 33.99
C GLY A 292 24.13 16.48 32.76
N ALA A 293 24.80 17.64 32.78
CA ALA A 293 24.84 18.57 31.66
C ALA A 293 25.55 17.97 30.43
N ASP A 294 26.65 17.23 30.63
CA ASP A 294 27.34 16.55 29.53
C ASP A 294 26.47 15.47 28.87
N LEU A 295 25.77 14.64 29.66
CA LEU A 295 24.86 13.62 29.12
C LEU A 295 23.70 14.25 28.31
N LEU A 296 23.14 15.37 28.79
CA LEU A 296 22.12 16.11 28.06
C LEU A 296 22.65 16.74 26.78
N LEU A 297 23.88 17.28 26.80
CA LEU A 297 24.52 17.85 25.63
C LEU A 297 24.78 16.76 24.58
N GLN A 298 25.28 15.60 24.98
CA GLN A 298 25.49 14.46 24.09
C GLN A 298 24.17 13.98 23.48
N TRP A 299 23.12 13.85 24.30
CA TRP A 299 21.79 13.54 23.81
C TRP A 299 21.34 14.53 22.72
N ALA A 300 21.46 15.83 22.99
CA ALA A 300 21.08 16.87 22.05
C ALA A 300 21.93 16.85 20.77
N LEU A 301 23.24 16.63 20.89
CA LEU A 301 24.17 16.57 19.76
C LEU A 301 23.89 15.37 18.85
N TYR A 302 23.73 14.17 19.40
CA TYR A 302 23.45 12.98 18.60
C TYR A 302 22.07 13.04 17.96
N THR A 303 21.03 13.37 18.73
CA THR A 303 19.66 13.39 18.20
C THR A 303 19.42 14.56 17.25
N GLY A 304 19.87 15.77 17.62
CA GLY A 304 19.78 16.99 16.81
C GLY A 304 20.70 16.94 15.59
N GLY A 305 21.96 16.59 15.78
CA GLY A 305 22.97 16.54 14.72
C GLY A 305 22.63 15.52 13.63
N LEU A 306 22.23 14.30 13.99
CA LEU A 306 21.87 13.28 12.99
C LEU A 306 20.53 13.59 12.31
N ALA A 307 19.57 14.19 13.02
CA ALA A 307 18.33 14.68 12.39
C ALA A 307 18.62 15.82 11.39
N ALA A 308 19.50 16.75 11.75
CA ALA A 308 19.96 17.83 10.87
C ALA A 308 20.71 17.28 9.65
N LEU A 309 21.59 16.29 9.86
CA LEU A 309 22.27 15.59 8.77
C LEU A 309 21.26 14.92 7.83
N GLY A 310 20.24 14.25 8.36
CA GLY A 310 19.16 13.69 7.56
C GLY A 310 18.43 14.74 6.71
N ALA A 311 18.11 15.90 7.29
CA ALA A 311 17.52 17.01 6.56
C ALA A 311 18.48 17.60 5.50
N LEU A 312 19.77 17.70 5.80
CA LEU A 312 20.79 18.14 4.85
C LEU A 312 20.92 17.18 3.67
N LEU A 313 20.99 15.88 3.95
CA LEU A 313 21.03 14.83 2.92
C LEU A 313 19.78 14.86 2.05
N ALA A 314 18.61 15.24 2.59
CA ALA A 314 17.39 15.43 1.80
C ALA A 314 17.43 16.68 0.88
N GLY A 315 18.47 17.51 0.96
CA GLY A 315 18.54 18.79 0.23
C GLY A 315 17.52 19.81 0.71
N SER A 316 17.16 19.75 2.00
CA SER A 316 16.15 20.61 2.61
C SER A 316 16.61 22.07 2.70
N HIS A 317 15.66 22.98 2.87
CA HIS A 317 15.93 24.36 3.20
C HIS A 317 16.71 24.48 4.53
N PRO A 318 17.65 25.44 4.69
CA PRO A 318 18.41 25.61 5.92
C PRO A 318 17.55 25.76 7.18
N LEU A 319 16.38 26.40 7.07
CA LEU A 319 15.43 26.51 8.18
C LEU A 319 14.80 25.15 8.56
N SER A 320 14.58 24.26 7.61
CA SER A 320 14.11 22.89 7.86
C SER A 320 15.18 22.08 8.58
N VAL A 321 16.46 22.26 8.22
CA VAL A 321 17.62 21.65 8.88
C VAL A 321 17.75 22.16 10.32
N ALA A 322 17.68 23.47 10.54
CA ALA A 322 17.72 24.07 11.87
C ALA A 322 16.54 23.57 12.73
N THR A 323 15.34 23.49 12.13
CA THR A 323 14.16 22.94 12.80
C THR A 323 14.39 21.49 13.21
N ALA A 324 14.94 20.64 12.33
CA ALA A 324 15.28 19.27 12.65
C ALA A 324 16.25 19.19 13.84
N ALA A 325 17.31 20.02 13.85
CA ALA A 325 18.31 20.06 14.91
C ALA A 325 17.72 20.42 16.27
N VAL A 326 16.87 21.45 16.32
CA VAL A 326 16.25 21.94 17.56
C VAL A 326 15.15 21.01 18.04
N VAL A 327 14.34 20.48 17.13
CA VAL A 327 13.18 19.68 17.49
C VAL A 327 13.61 18.28 17.92
N ALA A 328 14.58 17.62 17.30
CA ALA A 328 14.90 16.21 17.57
C ALA A 328 15.15 15.85 19.06
N PRO A 329 15.91 16.62 19.86
CA PRO A 329 16.20 16.29 21.25
C PRO A 329 14.96 16.19 22.13
N PHE A 330 13.88 16.91 21.78
CA PHE A 330 12.63 16.90 22.53
C PHE A 330 11.69 15.74 22.17
N LYS A 331 12.08 14.84 21.27
CA LYS A 331 11.25 13.70 20.84
C LYS A 331 10.66 12.88 22.00
N PRO A 332 11.40 12.59 23.10
CA PRO A 332 10.83 11.83 24.22
C PRO A 332 9.62 12.51 24.89
N PHE A 333 9.54 13.84 24.83
CA PHE A 333 8.45 14.63 25.42
C PHE A 333 7.25 14.82 24.47
N ARG A 334 7.36 14.37 23.20
CA ARG A 334 6.31 14.49 22.18
C ARG A 334 6.06 13.18 21.43
N LEU A 335 5.53 12.20 22.16
CA LEU A 335 5.34 10.83 21.66
C LEU A 335 4.50 10.72 20.37
N SER A 336 3.67 11.70 20.06
CA SER A 336 2.70 11.63 18.96
C SER A 336 3.18 12.20 17.62
N VAL A 337 4.18 13.08 17.60
CA VAL A 337 4.59 13.81 16.38
C VAL A 337 6.07 13.54 16.03
N PRO A 338 6.35 12.92 14.87
CA PRO A 338 7.73 12.65 14.45
C PRO A 338 8.54 13.94 14.25
N THR A 339 9.84 13.89 14.56
CA THR A 339 10.78 15.02 14.35
C THR A 339 10.74 15.54 12.91
N GLY A 340 10.73 14.64 11.93
CA GLY A 340 10.68 14.98 10.51
C GLY A 340 9.40 15.68 10.08
N ALA A 341 8.31 15.59 10.84
CA ALA A 341 7.07 16.31 10.51
C ALA A 341 7.26 17.82 10.63
N PHE A 342 7.99 18.30 11.64
CA PHE A 342 8.28 19.72 11.82
C PHE A 342 9.20 20.24 10.71
N ALA A 343 10.28 19.51 10.41
CA ALA A 343 11.17 19.86 9.32
C ALA A 343 10.43 19.88 7.96
N ALA A 344 9.58 18.88 7.70
CA ALA A 344 8.77 18.83 6.48
C ALA A 344 7.70 19.94 6.41
N LEU A 345 7.11 20.34 7.54
CA LEU A 345 6.20 21.50 7.58
C LEU A 345 6.95 22.77 7.19
N VAL A 346 8.12 23.02 7.78
CA VAL A 346 8.95 24.17 7.40
C VAL A 346 9.35 24.09 5.94
N GLU A 347 9.71 22.91 5.43
CA GLU A 347 10.03 22.71 4.01
C GLU A 347 8.87 23.07 3.09
N VAL A 348 7.65 22.63 3.39
CA VAL A 348 6.44 22.98 2.61
C VAL A 348 6.20 24.49 2.63
N HIS A 349 6.45 25.18 3.75
CA HIS A 349 6.22 26.62 3.83
C HIS A 349 7.29 27.43 3.09
N MET A 350 8.55 26.99 3.15
CA MET A 350 9.68 27.68 2.53
C MET A 350 9.80 27.38 1.03
N ARG A 351 9.58 26.13 0.63
CA ARG A 351 9.56 25.67 -0.76
C ARG A 351 8.18 25.15 -1.13
N LYS A 352 7.19 26.04 -1.12
CA LYS A 352 5.80 25.73 -1.48
C LYS A 352 5.76 24.93 -2.79
N PRO A 353 5.24 23.69 -2.75
CA PRO A 353 5.02 22.91 -3.95
C PRO A 353 3.98 23.60 -4.83
N ALA A 354 4.33 23.79 -6.10
CA ALA A 354 3.44 24.40 -7.08
C ALA A 354 2.61 23.33 -7.78
N TYR A 355 1.48 23.71 -8.38
CA TYR A 355 0.63 22.78 -9.14
C TYR A 355 1.40 21.92 -10.17
N PRO A 356 2.38 22.46 -10.94
CA PRO A 356 3.18 21.65 -11.85
C PRO A 356 4.02 20.57 -11.16
N ASP A 357 4.51 20.80 -9.94
CA ASP A 357 5.27 19.79 -9.19
C ASP A 357 4.41 18.55 -8.93
N PHE A 358 3.10 18.73 -8.75
CA PHE A 358 2.19 17.61 -8.53
C PHE A 358 1.89 16.83 -9.82
N LEU A 359 1.83 17.52 -10.97
CA LEU A 359 1.61 16.87 -12.27
C LEU A 359 2.81 16.00 -12.68
N THR A 360 4.04 16.47 -12.44
CA THR A 360 5.25 15.72 -12.77
C THR A 360 5.68 14.75 -11.67
N LEU A 361 5.00 14.75 -10.52
CA LEU A 361 5.39 14.00 -9.33
C LEU A 361 5.58 12.52 -9.61
N ARG A 362 4.63 11.90 -10.33
CA ARG A 362 4.67 10.48 -10.66
C ARG A 362 5.86 10.12 -11.56
N ASP A 363 6.24 11.02 -12.45
CA ASP A 363 7.36 10.81 -13.37
C ASP A 363 8.70 11.08 -12.68
N ASP A 364 8.77 12.14 -11.87
CA ASP A 364 9.95 12.47 -11.08
C ASP A 364 10.25 11.39 -10.02
N ALA A 365 9.21 10.76 -9.45
CA ALA A 365 9.37 9.72 -8.43
C ALA A 365 10.02 8.41 -8.94
N GLN A 366 10.19 8.24 -10.25
CA GLN A 366 10.84 7.06 -10.84
C GLN A 366 12.37 7.10 -10.77
N THR A 367 12.97 8.26 -10.48
CA THR A 367 14.43 8.43 -10.49
C THR A 367 14.91 9.12 -9.23
N LEU A 368 16.08 8.72 -8.73
CA LEU A 368 16.69 9.38 -7.56
C LEU A 368 16.81 10.90 -7.77
N ARG A 369 17.23 11.33 -8.96
CA ARG A 369 17.35 12.76 -9.29
C ARG A 369 16.01 13.48 -9.24
N GLY A 370 14.92 12.85 -9.68
CA GLY A 370 13.59 13.42 -9.64
C GLY A 370 13.06 13.61 -8.21
N TRP A 371 13.39 12.71 -7.28
CA TRP A 371 13.06 12.87 -5.86
C TRP A 371 13.66 14.13 -5.24
N TYR A 372 14.90 14.47 -5.62
CA TYR A 372 15.53 15.71 -5.18
C TYR A 372 15.00 16.92 -5.94
N ARG A 373 14.68 16.80 -7.24
CA ARG A 373 14.22 17.93 -8.05
C ARG A 373 12.81 18.40 -7.67
N ASN A 374 11.89 17.47 -7.52
CA ASN A 374 10.48 17.75 -7.28
C ASN A 374 10.24 18.22 -5.83
N ARG A 375 9.53 19.34 -5.66
CA ARG A 375 9.31 19.94 -4.33
C ARG A 375 8.46 19.06 -3.43
N VAL A 376 7.49 18.33 -3.98
CA VAL A 376 6.63 17.40 -3.22
C VAL A 376 7.46 16.21 -2.72
N SER A 377 8.22 15.56 -3.60
CA SER A 377 9.09 14.44 -3.22
C SER A 377 10.15 14.86 -2.22
N ARG A 378 10.68 16.08 -2.32
CA ARG A 378 11.65 16.63 -1.37
C ARG A 378 11.08 16.79 0.04
N VAL A 379 9.83 17.22 0.16
CA VAL A 379 9.15 17.31 1.47
C VAL A 379 9.03 15.91 2.10
N VAL A 380 8.69 14.90 1.30
CA VAL A 380 8.64 13.50 1.75
C VAL A 380 10.04 13.02 2.17
N LEU A 381 11.06 13.30 1.37
CA LEU A 381 12.45 12.93 1.66
C LEU A 381 12.94 13.60 2.95
N THR A 382 12.60 14.87 3.15
CA THR A 382 12.88 15.65 4.38
C THR A 382 12.28 14.95 5.58
N PHE A 383 11.01 14.54 5.49
CA PHE A 383 10.35 13.80 6.57
C PHE A 383 11.07 12.47 6.87
N LEU A 384 11.35 11.66 5.85
CA LEU A 384 11.92 10.32 6.01
C LEU A 384 13.34 10.36 6.57
N LEU A 385 14.25 11.12 5.94
CA LEU A 385 15.66 11.16 6.33
C LEU A 385 15.86 11.84 7.69
N THR A 386 15.06 12.86 8.02
CA THR A 386 15.11 13.48 9.35
C THR A 386 14.67 12.49 10.44
N ASN A 387 13.63 11.69 10.18
CA ASN A 387 13.17 10.67 11.13
C ASN A 387 14.19 9.54 11.28
N LEU A 388 14.83 9.12 10.19
CA LEU A 388 15.91 8.13 10.22
C LEU A 388 17.09 8.64 11.05
N GLY A 389 17.55 9.86 10.78
CA GLY A 389 18.62 10.51 11.54
C GLY A 389 18.29 10.64 13.02
N SER A 390 17.07 11.09 13.35
CA SER A 390 16.60 11.17 14.74
C SER A 390 16.53 9.78 15.41
N ALA A 391 16.12 8.74 14.69
CA ALA A 391 16.10 7.37 15.24
C ALA A 391 17.51 6.86 15.53
N LEU A 392 18.45 7.00 14.58
CA LEU A 392 19.86 6.64 14.77
C LEU A 392 20.47 7.41 15.94
N GLY A 393 20.17 8.70 16.08
CA GLY A 393 20.66 9.52 17.19
C GLY A 393 20.17 9.05 18.56
N VAL A 394 18.93 8.57 18.67
CA VAL A 394 18.43 7.99 19.93
C VAL A 394 19.23 6.73 20.31
N TRP A 395 19.49 5.85 19.33
CA TRP A 395 20.26 4.62 19.56
C TRP A 395 21.72 4.91 19.94
N LEU A 396 22.40 5.76 19.17
CA LEU A 396 23.80 6.11 19.41
C LEU A 396 23.99 6.88 20.72
N ALA A 397 23.10 7.82 21.03
CA ALA A 397 23.11 8.52 22.31
C ALA A 397 22.88 7.54 23.48
N GLY A 398 21.91 6.62 23.34
CA GLY A 398 21.63 5.61 24.37
C GLY A 398 22.85 4.73 24.66
N LEU A 399 23.53 4.24 23.62
CA LEU A 399 24.75 3.43 23.75
C LEU A 399 25.91 4.22 24.40
N GLN A 400 26.11 5.48 24.02
CA GLN A 400 27.15 6.33 24.59
C GLN A 400 26.90 6.66 26.07
N ILE A 401 25.66 7.03 26.41
CA ILE A 401 25.25 7.29 27.80
C ILE A 401 25.45 6.03 28.64
N PHE A 402 25.10 4.86 28.10
CA PHE A 402 25.29 3.58 28.79
C PHE A 402 26.77 3.29 29.06
N HIS A 403 27.65 3.41 28.06
CA HIS A 403 29.08 3.21 28.25
C HIS A 403 29.68 4.17 29.29
N LYS A 404 29.28 5.45 29.27
CA LYS A 404 29.73 6.46 30.25
C LYS A 404 29.25 6.24 31.69
N LEU A 405 28.21 5.43 31.89
CA LEU A 405 27.71 5.09 33.22
C LEU A 405 28.34 3.80 33.78
N GLN A 406 28.96 2.99 32.92
CA GLN A 406 29.64 1.74 33.27
C GLN A 406 31.15 1.90 33.48
N GLY A 407 31.78 2.85 32.78
CA GLY A 407 33.12 3.34 33.10
C GLY A 407 33.05 4.45 34.14
#